data_AF-A0A660WEE1-F1
#
_entry.id   AF-A0A660WEE1-F1
#
_cell.length_a   1.000
_cell.length_b   1.000
_cell.length_c   1.000
_cell.angle_alpha   90.00
_cell.angle_beta   90.00
_cell.angle_gamma   90.00
#
_symmetry.space_group_name_H-M   'P 1'
#
loop_
_entity.id
_entity.type
_entity.pdbx_description
1 polymer ?
#
loop_
_entity_poly.entity_id
_entity_poly.type
_entity_poly.pdbx_seq_one_letter_code
_entity_poly.pdbx_strand_id
1 'polypeptide(L)'
;METANDRFNHLASYFEKTRGVRITTKATYKHGWQILDTIWKGLTFGKGKSILTDYTTTVGSTIYFPLGWTKEHANEVDYITFCHELKHVERYKSLGLGSAALGFVIFLLLYLFVPLPILFAWFRYAFEREAYLESYNAAKRIGLKPEIDYYVKLLTGVSYLWAWPFPCLVRRWFLKRCR
;
A
#
# COMPACT_ATOMS: atom_id res chain seq x y z
N MET A 1 -0.31 -2.86 -28.19
CA MET A 1 0.17 -3.36 -26.87
C MET A 1 -0.54 -2.51 -25.84
N GLU A 2 -1.26 -3.12 -24.89
CA GLU A 2 -2.05 -2.37 -23.90
C GLU A 2 -1.12 -1.59 -22.96
N THR A 3 -1.34 -0.28 -22.81
CA THR A 3 -0.50 0.60 -21.98
C THR A 3 -0.74 0.35 -20.48
N ALA A 4 0.17 0.85 -19.62
CA ALA A 4 -0.05 0.79 -18.17
C ALA A 4 -1.33 1.54 -17.74
N ASN A 5 -1.64 2.65 -18.41
CA ASN A 5 -2.87 3.42 -18.18
C ASN A 5 -4.12 2.62 -18.57
N ASP A 6 -4.11 1.93 -19.71
CA ASP A 6 -5.22 1.08 -20.14
C ASP A 6 -5.48 -0.05 -19.12
N ARG A 7 -4.40 -0.73 -18.70
CA ARG A 7 -4.46 -1.80 -17.67
C ARG A 7 -4.98 -1.28 -16.34
N PHE A 8 -4.51 -0.10 -15.92
CA PHE A 8 -4.99 0.57 -14.71
C PHE A 8 -6.50 0.81 -14.82
N ASN A 9 -6.95 1.44 -15.89
CA ASN A 9 -8.35 1.82 -16.07
C ASN A 9 -9.27 0.61 -16.15
N HIS A 10 -8.87 -0.43 -16.89
CA HIS A 10 -9.61 -1.68 -16.96
C HIS A 10 -9.75 -2.32 -15.57
N LEU A 11 -8.65 -2.43 -14.82
CA LEU A 11 -8.66 -3.03 -13.48
C LEU A 11 -9.47 -2.18 -12.49
N ALA A 12 -9.29 -0.86 -12.52
CA ALA A 12 -10.03 0.09 -11.71
C ALA A 12 -11.54 -0.06 -11.92
N SER A 13 -11.99 -0.02 -13.17
CA SER A 13 -13.41 -0.18 -13.51
C SER A 13 -13.96 -1.54 -13.11
N TYR A 14 -13.18 -2.62 -13.25
CA TYR A 14 -13.59 -3.94 -12.79
C TYR A 14 -13.82 -3.97 -11.27
N PHE A 15 -12.89 -3.46 -10.46
CA PHE A 15 -12.99 -3.49 -9.00
C PHE A 15 -14.00 -2.48 -8.44
N GLU A 16 -14.18 -1.34 -9.09
CA GLU A 16 -15.26 -0.39 -8.79
C GLU A 16 -16.63 -1.08 -8.94
N LYS A 17 -16.85 -1.78 -10.05
CA LYS A 17 -18.13 -2.45 -10.35
C LYS A 17 -18.37 -3.71 -9.52
N THR A 18 -17.38 -4.60 -9.43
CA THR A 18 -17.57 -5.95 -8.86
C THR A 18 -17.34 -6.00 -7.36
N ARG A 19 -16.53 -5.08 -6.83
CA ARG A 19 -16.11 -5.09 -5.43
C ARG A 19 -16.47 -3.78 -4.72
N GLY A 20 -17.03 -2.77 -5.39
CA GLY A 20 -17.33 -1.48 -4.74
C GLY A 20 -16.08 -0.79 -4.18
N VAL A 21 -14.92 -1.02 -4.80
CA VAL A 21 -13.70 -0.27 -4.48
C VAL A 21 -13.89 1.16 -4.96
N ARG A 22 -13.56 2.15 -4.14
CA ARG A 22 -13.60 3.56 -4.54
C ARG A 22 -12.19 4.06 -4.77
N ILE A 23 -11.94 4.68 -5.92
CA ILE A 23 -10.66 5.31 -6.22
C ILE A 23 -10.90 6.80 -6.17
N THR A 24 -10.15 7.49 -5.34
CA THR A 24 -10.26 8.94 -5.19
C THR A 24 -8.90 9.54 -4.91
N THR A 25 -8.83 10.87 -4.88
CA THR A 25 -7.62 11.60 -4.50
C THR A 25 -7.76 12.13 -3.08
N LYS A 26 -6.62 12.47 -2.46
CA LYS A 26 -6.59 13.15 -1.16
C LYS A 26 -7.21 14.55 -1.20
N ALA A 27 -7.55 15.07 -2.39
CA ALA A 27 -8.26 16.33 -2.53
C ALA A 27 -9.68 16.30 -1.95
N THR A 28 -10.35 15.14 -1.96
CA THR A 28 -11.72 14.98 -1.45
C THR A 28 -11.85 15.30 0.03
N TYR A 29 -10.80 15.03 0.83
CA TYR A 29 -10.76 15.28 2.28
C TYR A 29 -9.49 16.02 2.68
N LYS A 30 -9.16 17.09 1.94
CA LYS A 30 -7.89 17.82 2.05
C LYS A 30 -7.50 18.17 3.49
N HIS A 31 -8.43 18.70 4.28
CA HIS A 31 -8.15 19.12 5.66
C HIS A 31 -7.79 17.96 6.60
N GLY A 32 -8.48 16.82 6.49
CA GLY A 32 -8.15 15.63 7.29
C GLY A 32 -6.76 15.09 6.97
N TRP A 33 -6.42 15.03 5.68
CA TRP A 33 -5.09 14.59 5.25
C TRP A 33 -3.97 15.57 5.62
N GLN A 34 -4.24 16.88 5.67
CA GLN A 34 -3.29 17.90 6.15
C GLN A 34 -2.93 17.73 7.62
N ILE A 35 -3.91 17.40 8.46
CA ILE A 35 -3.66 17.12 9.88
C ILE A 35 -2.74 15.90 10.02
N LEU A 36 -3.03 14.81 9.31
CA LEU A 36 -2.21 13.59 9.35
C LEU A 36 -0.78 13.83 8.84
N ASP A 37 -0.64 14.58 7.75
CA ASP A 37 0.67 14.94 7.19
C ASP A 37 1.50 15.79 8.18
N THR A 38 0.84 16.68 8.91
CA THR A 38 1.50 17.53 9.93
C THR A 38 1.99 16.70 11.11
N ILE A 39 1.16 15.78 11.61
CA ILE A 39 1.54 14.83 12.68
C ILE A 39 2.72 13.96 12.22
N TRP A 40 2.64 13.41 11.01
CA TRP A 40 3.69 12.58 10.43
C TRP A 40 5.02 13.33 10.27
N LYS A 41 4.98 14.56 9.75
CA LYS A 41 6.16 15.42 9.67
C LYS A 41 6.72 15.72 11.06
N GLY A 42 5.88 15.94 12.06
CA GLY A 42 6.31 16.07 13.46
C GLY A 42 7.07 14.83 13.95
N LEU A 43 6.51 13.64 13.76
CA LEU A 43 7.12 12.37 14.17
C LEU A 43 8.42 12.04 13.41
N THR A 44 8.54 12.48 12.16
CA THR A 44 9.72 12.25 11.30
C THR A 44 10.70 13.43 11.32
N PHE A 45 10.51 14.42 12.21
CA PHE A 45 11.29 15.66 12.29
C PHE A 45 11.43 16.38 10.93
N GLY A 46 10.37 16.33 10.11
CA GLY A 46 10.30 16.96 8.79
C GLY A 46 11.14 16.29 7.70
N LYS A 47 11.82 15.17 7.99
CA LYS A 47 12.69 14.47 7.03
C LYS A 47 11.98 13.38 6.22
N GLY A 48 10.72 13.08 6.53
CA GLY A 48 9.91 12.09 5.82
C GLY A 48 9.23 12.65 4.57
N LYS A 49 8.92 11.76 3.61
CA LYS A 49 7.99 12.04 2.50
C LYS A 49 6.61 12.45 3.05
N SER A 50 5.89 13.29 2.30
CA SER A 50 4.57 13.79 2.67
C SER A 50 3.47 12.78 2.37
N ILE A 51 2.61 12.53 3.35
CA ILE A 51 1.42 11.69 3.19
C ILE A 51 0.50 12.28 2.12
N LEU A 52 0.46 13.60 1.95
CA LEU A 52 -0.42 14.24 0.98
C LEU A 52 0.00 14.05 -0.48
N THR A 53 1.30 14.09 -0.75
CA THR A 53 1.83 14.21 -2.12
C THR A 53 2.60 13.00 -2.60
N ASP A 54 3.09 12.15 -1.70
CA ASP A 54 4.04 11.09 -2.07
C ASP A 54 3.51 9.67 -1.88
N TYR A 55 2.38 9.51 -1.17
CA TYR A 55 1.86 8.19 -0.81
C TYR A 55 0.43 7.99 -1.30
N THR A 56 0.19 6.87 -1.96
CA THR A 56 -1.15 6.30 -2.09
C THR A 56 -1.51 5.61 -0.77
N THR A 57 -2.77 5.69 -0.35
CA THR A 57 -3.19 5.13 0.93
C THR A 57 -4.55 4.48 0.80
N THR A 58 -4.66 3.22 1.22
CA THR A 58 -5.95 2.53 1.35
C THR A 58 -6.58 2.77 2.71
N VAL A 59 -7.84 3.20 2.73
CA VAL A 59 -8.68 3.23 3.93
C VAL A 59 -9.98 2.49 3.61
N GLY A 60 -10.12 1.29 4.20
CA GLY A 60 -11.26 0.42 3.97
C GLY A 60 -11.33 -0.07 2.52
N SER A 61 -12.40 0.26 1.81
CA SER A 61 -12.57 -0.03 0.38
C SER A 61 -12.20 1.15 -0.51
N THR A 62 -11.60 2.20 0.04
CA THR A 62 -11.27 3.41 -0.71
C THR A 62 -9.75 3.56 -0.82
N ILE A 63 -9.25 3.74 -2.03
CA ILE A 63 -7.85 3.99 -2.34
C ILE A 63 -7.69 5.49 -2.63
N TYR A 64 -6.85 6.16 -1.86
CA TYR A 64 -6.58 7.59 -1.95
C TYR A 64 -5.23 7.84 -2.60
N PHE A 65 -5.24 8.35 -3.83
CA PHE A 65 -4.05 8.79 -4.53
C PHE A 65 -3.58 10.18 -4.07
N PRO A 66 -2.29 10.50 -4.25
CA PRO A 66 -1.74 11.80 -3.87
C PRO A 66 -2.44 13.00 -4.53
N LEU A 67 -2.24 14.19 -3.94
CA LEU A 67 -2.69 15.43 -4.55
C LEU A 67 -2.04 15.65 -5.92
N GLY A 68 -2.85 16.06 -6.91
CA GLY A 68 -2.40 16.30 -8.28
C GLY A 68 -2.34 15.05 -9.16
N TRP A 69 -2.57 13.85 -8.59
CA TRP A 69 -2.75 12.65 -9.38
C TRP A 69 -4.08 12.69 -10.15
N THR A 70 -4.06 12.20 -11.39
CA THR A 70 -5.23 12.11 -12.27
C THR A 70 -5.28 10.72 -12.91
N LYS A 71 -6.49 10.17 -13.03
CA LYS A 71 -6.72 8.81 -13.54
C LYS A 71 -6.32 8.69 -15.01
N GLU A 72 -6.42 9.79 -15.74
CA GLU A 72 -6.14 9.93 -17.17
C GLU A 72 -4.64 9.79 -17.48
N HIS A 73 -3.78 10.07 -16.51
CA HIS A 73 -2.32 10.08 -16.64
C HIS A 73 -1.62 9.01 -15.78
N ALA A 74 -2.34 7.94 -15.41
CA ALA A 74 -1.77 6.87 -14.61
C ALA A 74 -0.60 6.19 -15.36
N ASN A 75 0.55 6.10 -14.71
CA ASN A 75 1.75 5.48 -15.27
C ASN A 75 2.00 4.07 -14.71
N GLU A 76 3.13 3.46 -15.07
CA GLU A 76 3.55 2.13 -14.61
C GLU A 76 3.65 2.02 -13.09
N VAL A 77 4.16 3.05 -12.43
CA VAL A 77 4.29 3.11 -10.97
C VAL A 77 2.92 3.20 -10.32
N ASP A 78 1.99 3.97 -10.89
CA ASP A 78 0.62 4.08 -10.41
C ASP A 78 -0.13 2.75 -10.55
N TYR A 79 0.07 2.03 -11.66
CA TYR A 79 -0.47 0.68 -11.85
C TYR A 79 0.05 -0.31 -10.80
N ILE A 80 1.37 -0.35 -10.59
CA ILE A 80 1.98 -1.25 -9.59
C ILE A 80 1.50 -0.89 -8.18
N THR A 81 1.44 0.40 -7.86
CA THR A 81 0.96 0.90 -6.57
C THR A 81 -0.52 0.57 -6.39
N PHE A 82 -1.34 0.71 -7.42
CA PHE A 82 -2.74 0.34 -7.37
C PHE A 82 -2.95 -1.15 -7.09
N CYS A 83 -2.20 -2.03 -7.74
CA CYS A 83 -2.23 -3.46 -7.46
C CYS A 83 -1.82 -3.78 -6.01
N HIS A 84 -0.83 -3.05 -5.47
CA HIS A 84 -0.45 -3.14 -4.06
C HIS A 84 -1.63 -2.79 -3.13
N GLU A 85 -2.22 -1.62 -3.35
CA GLU A 85 -3.32 -1.10 -2.53
C GLU A 85 -4.59 -1.97 -2.64
N LEU A 86 -4.87 -2.53 -3.81
CA LEU A 86 -5.96 -3.50 -3.99
C LEU A 86 -5.80 -4.72 -3.09
N LYS A 87 -4.56 -5.18 -2.86
CA LYS A 87 -4.30 -6.31 -1.95
C LYS A 87 -4.64 -5.96 -0.51
N HIS A 88 -4.39 -4.72 -0.09
CA HIS A 88 -4.85 -4.23 1.20
C HIS A 88 -6.37 -4.21 1.29
N VAL A 89 -7.08 -3.76 0.25
CA VAL A 89 -8.55 -3.80 0.22
C VAL A 89 -9.11 -5.23 0.32
N GLU A 90 -8.51 -6.19 -0.40
CA GLU A 90 -8.91 -7.60 -0.30
C GLU A 90 -8.72 -8.14 1.12
N ARG A 91 -7.55 -7.87 1.71
CA ARG A 91 -7.22 -8.31 3.07
C ARG A 91 -8.12 -7.65 4.11
N TYR A 92 -8.37 -6.36 3.95
CA TYR A 92 -9.28 -5.59 4.79
C TYR A 92 -10.68 -6.20 4.82
N LYS A 93 -11.26 -6.51 3.65
CA LYS A 93 -12.57 -7.15 3.56
C LYS A 93 -12.58 -8.55 4.18
N SER A 94 -11.47 -9.29 4.04
CA SER A 94 -11.35 -10.63 4.64
C SER A 94 -11.18 -10.60 6.17
N LEU A 95 -10.57 -9.55 6.73
CA LEU A 95 -10.26 -9.42 8.16
C LEU A 95 -11.36 -8.70 8.95
N GLY A 96 -12.07 -7.76 8.32
CA GLY A 96 -13.02 -6.88 9.01
C GLY A 96 -14.40 -7.49 9.31
N LEU A 97 -14.63 -8.79 9.06
CA LEU A 97 -15.97 -9.41 9.15
C LEU A 97 -17.05 -8.57 8.41
N GLY A 98 -16.67 -7.87 7.34
CA GLY A 98 -17.54 -6.96 6.57
C GLY A 98 -17.67 -5.51 7.08
N SER A 99 -17.07 -5.13 8.21
CA SER A 99 -17.16 -3.77 8.77
C SER A 99 -15.98 -2.86 8.42
N ALA A 100 -16.28 -1.77 7.71
CA ALA A 100 -15.31 -0.75 7.34
C ALA A 100 -14.86 0.17 8.49
N ALA A 101 -15.49 0.11 9.65
CA ALA A 101 -15.02 0.82 10.85
C ALA A 101 -14.12 -0.09 11.70
N LEU A 102 -14.50 -1.36 11.85
CA LEU A 102 -13.74 -2.32 12.66
C LEU A 102 -12.38 -2.63 12.04
N GLY A 103 -12.33 -2.79 10.71
CA GLY A 103 -11.05 -2.97 10.03
C GLY A 103 -10.15 -1.74 10.15
N PHE A 104 -10.68 -0.52 10.18
CA PHE A 104 -9.90 0.71 10.33
C PHE A 104 -9.32 0.80 11.73
N VAL A 105 -10.10 0.49 12.77
CA VAL A 105 -9.63 0.46 14.16
C VAL A 105 -8.56 -0.63 14.34
N ILE A 106 -8.78 -1.85 13.83
CA ILE A 106 -7.78 -2.93 13.90
C ILE A 106 -6.51 -2.53 13.12
N PHE A 107 -6.65 -1.94 11.94
CA PHE A 107 -5.52 -1.48 11.15
C PHE A 107 -4.72 -0.38 11.88
N LEU A 108 -5.41 0.58 12.49
CA LEU A 108 -4.78 1.66 13.25
C LEU A 108 -4.11 1.12 14.52
N LEU A 109 -4.71 0.15 15.22
CA LEU A 109 -4.10 -0.53 16.36
C LEU A 109 -2.86 -1.34 15.95
N LEU A 110 -2.89 -2.01 14.80
CA LEU A 110 -1.74 -2.76 14.27
C LEU A 110 -0.63 -1.84 13.72
N TYR A 111 -0.95 -0.64 13.23
CA TYR A 111 0.01 0.30 12.65
C TYR A 111 0.59 1.30 13.67
N LEU A 112 -0.18 1.75 14.67
CA LEU A 112 0.18 2.88 15.54
C LEU A 112 0.87 2.47 16.84
N PHE A 113 0.73 1.22 17.29
CA PHE A 113 1.41 0.74 18.51
C PHE A 113 2.89 0.45 18.25
N VAL A 114 3.70 1.51 18.29
CA VAL A 114 5.13 1.45 18.63
C VAL A 114 5.23 2.05 20.05
N PRO A 115 5.74 1.33 21.08
CA PRO A 115 6.62 0.17 21.05
C PRO A 115 6.04 -1.05 21.82
N LEU A 116 5.39 -2.00 21.15
CA LEU A 116 5.00 -3.30 21.73
C LEU A 116 5.37 -4.45 20.75
N PRO A 117 5.56 -5.69 21.24
CA PRO A 117 6.61 -6.59 20.76
C PRO A 117 6.36 -7.16 19.35
N ILE A 118 7.42 -7.74 18.78
CA ILE A 118 7.58 -8.44 17.48
C ILE A 118 6.32 -9.17 16.96
N LEU A 119 5.44 -9.64 17.86
CA LEU A 119 4.12 -10.21 17.57
C LEU A 119 3.21 -9.32 16.71
N PHE A 120 3.06 -8.02 17.01
CA PHE A 120 2.19 -7.15 16.19
C PHE A 120 2.87 -6.71 14.90
N ALA A 121 4.20 -6.57 14.92
CA ALA A 121 5.00 -6.35 13.72
C ALA A 121 4.86 -7.50 12.70
N TRP A 122 4.63 -8.74 13.15
CA TRP A 122 4.37 -9.87 12.26
C TRP A 122 3.12 -9.68 11.40
N PHE A 123 2.02 -9.16 11.94
CA PHE A 123 0.80 -8.92 11.16
C PHE A 123 1.01 -7.85 10.10
N ARG A 124 1.62 -6.72 10.49
CA ARG A 124 2.02 -5.68 9.54
C ARG A 124 2.93 -6.24 8.45
N TYR A 125 3.97 -6.96 8.83
CA TYR A 125 4.87 -7.63 7.88
C TYR A 125 4.12 -8.62 6.98
N ALA A 126 3.16 -9.38 7.53
CA ALA A 126 2.40 -10.36 6.77
C ALA A 126 1.50 -9.72 5.71
N PHE A 127 0.88 -8.58 6.01
CA PHE A 127 0.07 -7.85 5.05
C PHE A 127 0.93 -7.15 4.00
N GLU A 128 1.93 -6.40 4.45
CA GLU A 128 2.83 -5.67 3.56
C GLU A 128 3.58 -6.60 2.60
N ARG A 129 4.12 -7.73 3.07
CA ARG A 129 4.86 -8.67 2.18
C ARG A 129 3.99 -9.27 1.08
N GLU A 130 2.70 -9.48 1.34
CA GLU A 130 1.77 -9.99 0.33
C GLU A 130 1.38 -8.92 -0.69
N ALA A 131 1.14 -7.69 -0.22
CA ALA A 131 0.91 -6.56 -1.11
C ALA A 131 2.14 -6.30 -2.00
N TYR A 132 3.35 -6.41 -1.45
CA TYR A 132 4.59 -6.31 -2.23
C TYR A 132 4.84 -7.47 -3.19
N LEU A 133 4.39 -8.68 -2.87
CA LEU A 133 4.40 -9.77 -3.84
C LEU A 133 3.50 -9.44 -5.04
N GLU A 134 2.34 -8.82 -4.79
CA GLU A 134 1.47 -8.38 -5.88
C GLU A 134 2.10 -7.24 -6.68
N SER A 135 2.81 -6.29 -6.02
CA SER A 135 3.61 -5.29 -6.73
C SER A 135 4.67 -5.91 -7.64
N TYR A 136 5.37 -6.94 -7.16
CA TYR A 136 6.36 -7.70 -7.93
C TYR A 136 5.71 -8.36 -9.16
N ASN A 137 4.55 -9.00 -8.97
CA ASN A 137 3.82 -9.63 -10.07
C ASN A 137 3.28 -8.60 -11.07
N ALA A 138 2.73 -7.48 -10.59
CA ALA A 138 2.23 -6.39 -11.42
C ALA A 138 3.35 -5.81 -12.30
N ALA A 139 4.54 -5.58 -11.72
CA ALA A 139 5.72 -5.14 -12.46
C ALA A 139 6.10 -6.13 -13.58
N LYS A 140 6.08 -7.45 -13.29
CA LYS A 140 6.31 -8.48 -14.32
C LYS A 140 5.24 -8.45 -15.44
N ARG A 141 3.96 -8.23 -15.11
CA ARG A 141 2.86 -8.18 -16.10
C ARG A 141 3.03 -7.05 -17.11
N ILE A 142 3.70 -5.97 -16.74
CA ILE A 142 3.99 -4.83 -17.62
C ILE A 142 5.41 -4.88 -18.21
N GLY A 143 6.12 -6.01 -18.06
CA GLY A 143 7.43 -6.24 -18.69
C GLY A 143 8.62 -5.66 -17.92
N LEU A 144 8.42 -5.09 -16.74
CA LEU A 144 9.52 -4.66 -15.88
C LEU A 144 10.21 -5.86 -15.23
N LYS A 145 11.47 -5.66 -14.85
CA LYS A 145 12.29 -6.64 -14.12
C LYS A 145 12.43 -6.22 -12.66
N PRO A 146 11.45 -6.51 -11.80
CA PRO A 146 11.51 -6.15 -10.40
C PRO A 146 12.63 -6.92 -9.67
N GLU A 147 13.40 -6.20 -8.86
CA GLU A 147 14.44 -6.80 -8.01
C GLU A 147 13.89 -7.12 -6.62
N ILE A 148 14.09 -8.36 -6.16
CA ILE A 148 13.63 -8.78 -4.82
C ILE A 148 14.25 -7.89 -3.72
N ASP A 149 15.50 -7.47 -3.90
CA ASP A 149 16.28 -6.70 -2.93
C ASP A 149 15.66 -5.35 -2.61
N TYR A 150 15.02 -4.74 -3.62
CA TYR A 150 14.25 -3.51 -3.46
C TYR A 150 13.12 -3.69 -2.43
N TYR A 151 12.32 -4.75 -2.56
CA TYR A 151 11.20 -5.04 -1.65
C TYR A 151 11.67 -5.48 -0.26
N VAL A 152 12.77 -6.24 -0.19
CA VAL A 152 13.39 -6.60 1.09
C VAL A 152 13.78 -5.33 1.84
N LYS A 153 14.45 -4.38 1.19
CA LYS A 153 14.86 -3.11 1.78
C LYS A 153 13.66 -2.26 2.24
N LEU A 154 12.56 -2.24 1.49
CA LEU A 154 11.35 -1.53 1.90
C LEU A 154 10.77 -2.11 3.20
N LEU A 155 10.62 -3.44 3.27
CA LEU A 155 10.03 -4.15 4.41
C LEU A 155 10.91 -4.16 5.66
N THR A 156 12.23 -4.13 5.49
CA THR A 156 13.17 -4.12 6.62
C THR A 156 13.64 -2.71 6.97
N GLY A 157 13.26 -1.72 6.17
CA GLY A 157 13.69 -0.33 6.28
C GLY A 157 12.82 0.53 7.18
N VAL A 158 13.30 1.74 7.43
CA VAL A 158 12.61 2.76 8.23
C VAL A 158 11.29 3.20 7.60
N SER A 159 11.16 3.06 6.27
CA SER A 159 9.96 3.37 5.48
C SER A 159 8.69 2.70 6.02
N TYR A 160 8.82 1.53 6.64
CA TYR A 160 7.73 0.81 7.30
C TYR A 160 8.06 0.53 8.76
N LEU A 161 8.80 1.43 9.41
CA LEU A 161 9.28 1.32 10.80
C LEU A 161 9.82 -0.08 11.12
N TRP A 162 10.69 -0.63 10.25
CA TRP A 162 11.23 -1.99 10.37
C TRP A 162 10.11 -3.02 10.49
N ALA A 163 9.26 -3.12 9.45
CA ALA A 163 8.14 -4.07 9.41
C ALA A 163 8.57 -5.47 9.86
N TRP A 164 9.76 -5.90 9.43
CA TRP A 164 10.43 -7.08 9.95
C TRP A 164 11.95 -6.88 9.98
N PRO A 165 12.65 -7.13 11.10
CA PRO A 165 14.08 -6.83 11.21
C PRO A 165 15.00 -7.87 10.56
N PHE A 166 14.46 -8.99 10.03
CA PHE A 166 15.25 -10.12 9.54
C PHE A 166 15.26 -10.22 7.99
N PRO A 167 16.13 -9.47 7.27
CA PRO A 167 16.14 -9.41 5.80
C PRO A 167 16.32 -10.77 5.12
N CYS A 168 17.11 -11.67 5.71
CA CYS A 168 17.33 -13.02 5.17
C CYS A 168 16.03 -13.83 5.09
N LEU A 169 15.15 -13.69 6.09
CA LEU A 169 13.86 -14.38 6.10
C LEU A 169 12.91 -13.78 5.05
N VAL A 170 12.90 -12.45 4.91
CA VAL A 170 12.11 -11.76 3.88
C VAL A 170 12.55 -12.19 2.48
N ARG A 171 13.85 -12.15 2.20
CA ARG A 171 14.43 -12.58 0.93
C ARG A 171 14.08 -14.03 0.61
N ARG A 172 14.25 -14.95 1.56
CA ARG A 172 13.89 -16.37 1.38
C ARG A 172 12.42 -16.56 1.05
N TRP A 173 11.54 -15.77 1.68
CA TRP A 173 10.10 -15.80 1.43
C TRP A 173 9.76 -15.38 0.00
N PHE A 174 10.36 -14.30 -0.51
CA PHE A 174 10.19 -13.83 -1.90
C PHE A 174 10.76 -14.83 -2.90
N LEU A 175 11.99 -15.31 -2.70
CA LEU A 175 12.62 -16.30 -3.58
C LEU A 175 11.80 -17.59 -3.72
N LYS A 176 11.03 -17.98 -2.71
CA LYS A 176 10.15 -19.14 -2.78
C LYS A 176 8.87 -18.88 -3.60
N ARG A 177 8.38 -17.64 -3.66
CA ARG A 177 7.10 -17.27 -4.29
C ARG A 177 7.24 -16.59 -5.66
N CYS A 178 8.40 -16.04 -5.97
CA CYS A 178 8.69 -15.35 -7.23
C CYS A 178 9.30 -16.26 -8.32
N ARG A 179 9.54 -17.54 -8.00
CA ARG A 179 9.86 -18.58 -8.98
C ARG A 179 8.66 -18.83 -9.88
#